data_AF-A0AAD8LKQ1-F1
#
_entry.id   AF-A0AAD8LKQ1-F1
#
_cell.length_a   1.000
_cell.length_b   1.000
_cell.length_c   1.000
_cell.angle_alpha   90.00
_cell.angle_beta   90.00
_cell.angle_gamma   90.00
#
_symmetry.space_group_name_H-M   'P 1'
#
loop_
_entity.id
_entity.type
_entity.pdbx_description
1 polymer ?
#
loop_
_entity_poly.entity_id
_entity_poly.type
_entity_poly.pdbx_seq_one_letter_code
_entity_poly.pdbx_strand_id
1 'polypeptide(L)'
;MQRKRGSSKKYTSKGRSRYVATAEEIVARNAGLDNDAPEQSSSEEESDDSPVERGVQPSRVKNLPEESEASDEESDGDSSSSGFEIYNPNRNPRPIEKTGIVELSRREREELKRQSFEKQKMALMAQGKLKSAQEDLARLAEIRKRREAAMAKKLEQLSLKENGS
;
A
#
# COMPACT_ATOMS: atom_id res chain seq x y z
N MET A 1 -5.48 40.96 38.42
CA MET A 1 -5.38 40.21 37.14
C MET A 1 -4.94 38.78 37.43
N GLN A 2 -5.85 37.81 37.38
CA GLN A 2 -5.50 36.39 37.59
C GLN A 2 -5.02 35.78 36.27
N ARG A 3 -3.75 35.34 36.23
CA ARG A 3 -3.21 34.58 35.09
C ARG A 3 -3.83 33.17 35.13
N LYS A 4 -4.65 32.82 34.13
CA LYS A 4 -5.09 31.44 33.91
C LYS A 4 -3.85 30.59 33.63
N ARG A 5 -3.45 29.76 34.61
CA ARG A 5 -2.36 28.79 34.41
C ARG A 5 -2.83 27.76 33.38
N GLY A 6 -2.08 27.62 32.29
CA GLY A 6 -2.40 26.70 31.21
C GLY A 6 -2.61 25.28 31.73
N SER A 7 -3.62 24.60 31.20
CA SER A 7 -3.86 23.18 31.45
C SER A 7 -2.64 22.38 30.99
N SER A 8 -1.83 21.92 31.93
CA SER A 8 -0.74 20.98 31.65
C SER A 8 -1.37 19.63 31.33
N LYS A 9 -1.49 19.33 30.03
CA LYS A 9 -1.83 18.00 29.56
C LYS A 9 -0.78 17.04 30.11
N LYS A 10 -1.18 16.22 31.08
CA LYS A 10 -0.32 15.22 31.72
C LYS A 10 0.11 14.23 30.63
N TYR A 11 1.40 14.20 30.33
CA TYR A 11 1.99 13.23 29.44
C TYR A 11 1.76 11.83 30.03
N THR A 12 0.85 11.06 29.44
CA THR A 12 0.63 9.67 29.86
C THR A 12 1.78 8.81 29.33
N SER A 13 2.41 8.02 30.19
CA SER A 13 3.49 7.07 29.85
C SER A 13 3.13 6.05 28.75
N LYS A 14 1.84 5.94 28.40
CA LYS A 14 1.38 5.24 27.21
C LYS A 14 1.76 6.06 25.98
N GLY A 15 2.97 5.84 25.48
CA GLY A 15 3.44 6.39 24.21
C GLY A 15 2.41 6.16 23.10
N ARG A 16 2.43 7.04 22.09
CA ARG A 16 1.72 6.86 20.82
C ARG A 16 1.95 5.41 20.36
N SER A 17 0.89 4.65 20.06
CA SER A 17 1.06 3.27 19.59
C SER A 17 2.03 3.29 18.42
N ARG A 18 3.08 2.47 18.47
CA ARG A 18 4.04 2.39 17.38
C ARG A 18 3.27 1.90 16.16
N TYR A 19 3.05 2.81 15.21
CA TYR A 19 2.47 2.46 13.93
C TYR A 19 3.49 1.59 13.19
N VAL A 20 3.09 0.35 12.86
CA VAL A 20 3.90 -0.55 12.05
C VAL A 20 3.33 -0.46 10.64
N ALA A 21 4.13 0.07 9.72
CA ALA A 21 3.72 0.29 8.35
C ALA A 21 3.31 -1.04 7.69
N THR A 22 2.29 -0.99 6.83
CA THR A 22 1.87 -2.17 6.05
C THR A 22 2.84 -2.40 4.89
N ALA A 23 2.87 -3.61 4.34
CA ALA A 23 3.73 -3.93 3.20
C ALA A 23 3.44 -3.01 1.99
N GLU A 24 2.16 -2.70 1.75
CA GLU A 24 1.75 -1.76 0.70
C GLU A 24 2.24 -0.34 0.96
N GLU A 25 2.22 0.12 2.21
CA GLU A 25 2.69 1.45 2.59
C GLU A 25 4.22 1.58 2.47
N ILE A 26 4.97 0.51 2.76
CA ILE A 26 6.42 0.46 2.54
C ILE A 26 6.72 0.49 1.03
N VAL A 27 5.98 -0.27 0.22
CA VAL A 27 6.13 -0.27 -1.24
C VAL A 27 5.79 1.10 -1.83
N ALA A 28 4.69 1.73 -1.40
CA ALA A 28 4.28 3.05 -1.87
C ALA A 28 5.29 4.13 -1.47
N ARG A 29 5.86 4.05 -0.26
CA ARG A 29 6.93 4.94 0.17
C ARG A 29 8.19 4.75 -0.68
N ASN A 30 8.60 3.52 -0.93
CA ASN A 30 9.77 3.24 -1.75
C ASN A 30 9.56 3.68 -3.20
N ALA A 31 8.39 3.41 -3.78
CA ALA A 31 8.03 3.88 -5.11
C ALA A 31 7.98 5.43 -5.18
N GLY A 32 7.52 6.10 -4.13
CA GLY A 32 7.56 7.56 -4.03
C GLY A 32 8.98 8.13 -3.92
N LEU A 33 9.92 7.38 -3.35
CA LEU A 33 11.35 7.74 -3.32
C LEU A 33 12.03 7.50 -4.67
N ASP A 34 11.54 6.55 -5.47
CA ASP A 34 12.00 6.33 -6.85
C ASP A 34 11.51 7.43 -7.82
N ASN A 35 10.49 8.22 -7.44
CA ASN A 35 9.97 9.35 -8.23
C ASN A 35 10.77 10.67 -8.04
N ASP A 36 11.74 10.72 -7.11
CA ASP A 36 12.76 11.79 -7.05
C ASP A 36 13.94 11.55 -8.01
N ALA A 37 13.83 10.54 -8.89
CA ALA A 37 14.68 10.40 -10.07
C ALA A 37 14.08 11.24 -11.23
N PRO A 38 14.85 12.10 -11.92
CA PRO A 38 14.32 12.98 -12.93
C PRO A 38 13.66 12.21 -14.08
N GLU A 39 12.40 12.56 -14.32
CA GLU A 39 11.49 12.03 -15.33
C GLU A 39 12.07 11.88 -16.74
N GLN A 40 11.81 10.72 -17.34
CA GLN A 40 11.59 10.58 -18.79
C GLN A 40 10.25 9.84 -19.01
N SER A 41 9.20 10.64 -19.18
CA SER A 41 8.14 10.48 -20.19
C SER A 41 7.56 9.07 -20.45
N SER A 42 6.32 8.87 -20.03
CA SER A 42 5.29 8.28 -20.90
C SER A 42 3.89 8.69 -20.40
N SER A 43 3.50 9.92 -20.73
CA SER A 43 2.10 10.33 -20.78
C SER A 43 1.42 9.64 -21.96
N GLU A 44 0.48 8.75 -21.68
CA GLU A 44 -0.62 8.44 -22.60
C GLU A 44 -1.92 8.48 -21.81
N GLU A 45 -2.73 9.50 -22.13
CA GLU A 45 -4.08 9.74 -21.64
C GLU A 45 -5.11 8.80 -22.28
N GLU A 46 -6.11 8.41 -21.49
CA GLU A 46 -7.55 8.47 -21.84
C GLU A 46 -8.34 8.27 -20.52
N SER A 47 -8.96 9.31 -19.92
CA SER A 47 -10.37 9.74 -20.08
C SER A 47 -11.39 8.64 -19.72
N ASP A 48 -12.48 8.80 -18.98
CA ASP A 48 -13.14 9.80 -18.12
C ASP A 48 -14.36 9.02 -17.55
N ASP A 49 -14.64 9.09 -16.24
CA ASP A 49 -16.03 9.22 -15.73
C ASP A 49 -16.02 9.55 -14.22
N SER A 50 -16.32 10.83 -13.95
CA SER A 50 -16.90 11.50 -12.78
C SER A 50 -17.00 10.79 -11.39
N PRO A 51 -16.76 11.56 -10.30
CA PRO A 51 -17.93 12.15 -9.62
C PRO A 51 -17.76 13.61 -9.19
N VAL A 52 -18.79 14.41 -9.50
CA VAL A 52 -19.03 15.77 -8.99
C VAL A 52 -19.46 15.69 -7.52
N GLU A 53 -18.83 16.47 -6.64
CA GLU A 53 -19.48 17.21 -5.53
C GLU A 53 -18.48 18.28 -5.02
N ARG A 54 -18.92 19.54 -5.07
CA ARG A 54 -18.15 20.76 -4.84
C ARG A 54 -17.96 21.03 -3.34
N GLY A 55 -16.74 21.37 -2.93
CA GLY A 55 -16.43 22.01 -1.65
C GLY A 55 -15.32 23.05 -1.80
N VAL A 56 -15.68 24.32 -1.65
CA VAL A 56 -14.89 25.51 -1.99
C VAL A 56 -13.80 25.82 -0.93
N GLN A 57 -12.54 25.87 -1.42
CA GLN A 57 -11.33 26.68 -1.10
C GLN A 57 -11.45 27.85 -0.06
N PRO A 58 -10.37 28.32 0.63
CA PRO A 58 -9.27 28.98 -0.08
C PRO A 58 -7.83 28.99 0.50
N SER A 59 -6.89 28.94 -0.47
CA SER A 59 -5.66 29.73 -0.62
C SER A 59 -4.70 29.86 0.57
N ARG A 60 -3.54 29.21 0.47
CA ARG A 60 -2.31 29.73 1.09
C ARG A 60 -1.22 29.89 0.04
N VAL A 61 -1.02 31.17 -0.29
CA VAL A 61 0.06 31.81 -1.02
C VAL A 61 1.39 31.04 -1.04
N LYS A 62 1.84 30.78 -2.26
CA LYS A 62 3.21 30.41 -2.61
C LYS A 62 4.09 31.66 -2.47
N ASN A 63 5.06 31.63 -1.57
CA ASN A 63 6.20 32.54 -1.62
C ASN A 63 7.42 31.71 -2.00
N LEU A 64 7.83 31.84 -3.26
CA LEU A 64 9.20 31.55 -3.71
C LEU A 64 10.13 32.60 -3.10
N PRO A 65 11.39 32.23 -2.85
CA PRO A 65 12.43 32.84 -3.67
C PRO A 65 13.28 31.80 -4.40
N GLU A 66 13.35 31.95 -5.72
CA GLU A 66 14.47 31.52 -6.54
C GLU A 66 15.56 32.60 -6.47
N GLU A 67 16.76 32.22 -6.04
CA GLU A 67 18.07 32.59 -6.59
C GLU A 67 19.04 31.55 -6.00
N SER A 68 19.47 30.54 -6.78
CA SER A 68 20.67 30.58 -7.62
C SER A 68 21.91 31.03 -6.86
N GLU A 69 22.68 30.06 -6.36
CA GLU A 69 24.13 30.02 -6.59
C GLU A 69 24.56 28.56 -6.48
N ALA A 70 25.29 28.13 -7.50
CA ALA A 70 25.82 26.79 -7.63
C ALA A 70 26.92 26.55 -6.60
N SER A 71 26.87 25.41 -5.92
CA SER A 71 28.08 24.77 -5.39
C SER A 71 27.87 23.27 -5.42
N ASP A 72 28.36 22.70 -6.51
CA ASP A 72 28.67 21.29 -6.67
C ASP A 72 29.80 20.94 -5.69
N GLU A 73 29.46 20.31 -4.57
CA GLU A 73 30.43 19.64 -3.72
C GLU A 73 29.71 18.55 -2.92
N GLU A 74 29.87 17.32 -3.42
CA GLU A 74 29.75 16.02 -2.76
C GLU A 74 29.72 16.11 -1.22
N SER A 75 28.52 16.25 -0.64
CA SER A 75 28.32 16.20 0.81
C SER A 75 28.16 14.75 1.27
N ASP A 76 29.19 13.93 1.04
CA ASP A 76 29.39 12.68 1.75
C ASP A 76 30.04 12.96 3.11
N GLY A 77 29.23 12.85 4.16
CA GLY A 77 29.71 12.67 5.52
C GLY A 77 29.95 13.96 6.31
N ASP A 78 28.93 14.37 7.06
CA ASP A 78 29.12 15.14 8.28
C ASP A 78 29.92 14.32 9.30
N SER A 79 31.24 14.41 9.21
CA SER A 79 32.14 14.25 10.35
C SER A 79 33.26 15.26 10.24
N SER A 80 32.97 16.46 10.75
CA SER A 80 33.91 17.38 11.39
C SER A 80 35.37 17.33 10.92
N SER A 81 35.76 18.39 10.22
CA SER A 81 37.12 18.85 9.88
C SER A 81 38.23 18.43 10.87
N SER A 82 38.72 17.21 10.73
CA SER A 82 39.87 16.71 11.49
C SER A 82 40.73 15.92 10.52
N GLY A 83 41.92 16.45 10.22
CA GLY A 83 42.87 15.89 9.24
C GLY A 83 43.52 14.57 9.68
N PHE A 84 42.79 13.72 10.41
CA PHE A 84 43.22 12.41 10.83
C PHE A 84 42.40 11.35 10.12
N GLU A 85 43.08 10.43 9.44
CA GLU A 85 42.46 9.25 8.84
C GLU A 85 42.01 8.29 9.96
N ILE A 86 40.73 8.34 10.32
CA ILE A 86 40.15 7.39 11.26
C ILE A 86 39.98 6.05 10.55
N TYR A 87 40.95 5.15 10.72
CA TYR A 87 40.85 3.79 10.20
C TYR A 87 39.86 2.98 11.05
N ASN A 88 38.63 2.82 10.55
CA ASN A 88 37.64 1.93 11.15
C ASN A 88 37.81 0.51 10.56
N PRO A 89 38.33 -0.48 11.33
CA PRO A 89 38.52 -1.85 10.84
C PRO A 89 37.20 -2.56 10.49
N ASN A 90 36.05 -2.05 10.97
CA ASN A 90 34.72 -2.55 10.61
C ASN A 90 34.13 -1.84 9.37
N ARG A 91 34.85 -0.91 8.73
CA ARG A 91 34.46 -0.29 7.46
C ARG A 91 34.54 -1.28 6.30
N ASN A 92 35.29 -2.37 6.44
CA ASN A 92 35.39 -3.36 5.39
C ASN A 92 34.05 -4.10 5.21
N PRO A 93 33.38 -3.96 4.06
CA PRO A 93 32.21 -4.77 3.77
C PRO A 93 32.64 -6.23 3.78
N ARG A 94 31.91 -7.08 4.54
CA ARG A 94 32.22 -8.51 4.59
C ARG A 94 32.19 -9.08 3.17
N PRO A 95 33.14 -9.95 2.78
CA PRO A 95 33.10 -10.58 1.47
C PRO A 95 31.86 -11.48 1.42
N ILE A 96 30.85 -11.05 0.67
CA ILE A 96 29.73 -11.90 0.29
C ILE A 96 30.37 -13.02 -0.53
N GLU A 97 30.27 -14.26 -0.05
CA GLU A 97 30.93 -15.40 -0.70
C GLU A 97 30.47 -15.51 -2.16
N LYS A 98 31.44 -15.57 -3.08
CA LYS A 98 31.25 -15.56 -4.55
C LYS A 98 30.68 -16.89 -5.10
N THR A 99 29.88 -17.61 -4.32
CA THR A 99 29.18 -18.83 -4.75
C THR A 99 27.81 -18.52 -5.36
N GLY A 100 27.31 -17.28 -5.24
CA GLY A 100 26.03 -16.85 -5.80
C GLY A 100 24.80 -17.46 -5.12
N ILE A 101 25.02 -18.39 -4.19
CA ILE A 101 23.98 -19.02 -3.38
C ILE A 101 24.06 -18.34 -2.02
N VAL A 102 23.43 -17.18 -1.91
CA VAL A 102 23.14 -16.60 -0.60
C VAL A 102 22.18 -17.55 0.08
N GLU A 103 22.70 -18.33 1.02
CA GLU A 103 21.86 -19.13 1.88
C GLU A 103 20.96 -18.18 2.68
N LEU A 104 19.71 -18.06 2.24
CA LEU A 104 18.71 -17.27 2.93
C LEU A 104 18.73 -17.60 4.42
N SER A 105 18.74 -16.56 5.24
CA SER A 105 18.69 -16.71 6.69
C SER A 105 17.49 -17.60 7.06
N ARG A 106 17.59 -18.37 8.15
CA ARG A 106 16.49 -19.22 8.63
C ARG A 106 15.17 -18.45 8.67
N ARG A 107 15.23 -17.19 9.09
CA ARG A 107 14.09 -16.27 9.14
C ARG A 107 13.50 -15.98 7.74
N GLU A 108 14.35 -15.68 6.77
CA GLU A 108 13.93 -15.40 5.39
C GLU A 108 13.31 -16.64 4.73
N ARG A 109 13.84 -17.83 5.01
CA ARG A 109 13.26 -19.10 4.52
C ARG A 109 11.85 -19.34 5.08
N GLU A 110 11.65 -19.08 6.37
CA GLU A 110 10.34 -19.23 7.01
C GLU A 110 9.34 -18.17 6.51
N GLU A 111 9.78 -16.93 6.32
CA GLU A 111 8.95 -15.85 5.76
C GLU A 111 8.53 -16.13 4.31
N LEU A 112 9.44 -16.61 3.44
CA LEU A 112 9.08 -17.02 2.08
C LEU A 112 8.10 -18.19 2.04
N LYS A 113 8.29 -19.19 2.92
CA LYS A 113 7.34 -20.30 3.03
C LYS A 113 5.96 -19.82 3.45
N ARG A 114 5.88 -18.93 4.44
CA ARG A 114 4.63 -18.32 4.87
C ARG A 114 3.94 -17.57 3.72
N GLN A 115 4.68 -16.72 3.01
CA GLN A 115 4.14 -16.01 1.85
C GLN A 115 3.67 -16.96 0.75
N SER A 116 4.44 -18.00 0.45
CA SER A 116 4.07 -19.00 -0.56
C SER A 116 2.79 -19.75 -0.19
N PHE A 117 2.63 -20.12 1.09
CA PHE A 117 1.44 -20.78 1.59
C PHE A 117 0.21 -19.86 1.54
N GLU A 118 0.35 -18.59 1.93
CA GLU A 118 -0.71 -17.60 1.84
C GLU A 118 -1.17 -17.40 0.39
N LYS A 119 -0.22 -17.25 -0.56
CA LYS A 119 -0.52 -17.15 -2.00
C LYS A 119 -1.22 -18.40 -2.52
N GLN A 120 -0.74 -19.59 -2.18
CA GLN A 120 -1.37 -20.85 -2.59
C GLN A 120 -2.79 -20.99 -2.01
N LYS A 121 -2.98 -20.65 -0.73
CA LYS A 121 -4.29 -20.66 -0.09
C LYS A 121 -5.27 -19.72 -0.79
N MET A 122 -4.83 -18.50 -1.10
CA MET A 122 -5.65 -17.53 -1.84
C MET A 122 -6.01 -18.04 -3.24
N ALA A 123 -5.05 -18.65 -3.95
CA ALA A 123 -5.30 -19.27 -5.24
C ALA A 123 -6.31 -20.44 -5.16
N LEU A 124 -6.20 -21.30 -4.14
CA LEU A 124 -7.15 -22.39 -3.93
C LEU A 124 -8.55 -21.90 -3.55
N MET A 125 -8.64 -20.79 -2.81
CA MET A 125 -9.91 -20.15 -2.49
C MET A 125 -10.56 -19.57 -3.75
N ALA A 126 -9.80 -18.88 -4.60
CA ALA A 126 -10.29 -18.37 -5.88
C ALA A 126 -10.73 -19.48 -6.83
N GLN A 127 -10.04 -20.63 -6.82
CA GLN A 127 -10.43 -21.82 -7.57
C GLN A 127 -11.65 -22.55 -6.98
N GLY A 128 -12.15 -22.15 -5.81
CA GLY A 128 -13.25 -22.85 -5.13
C GLY A 128 -12.87 -24.25 -4.65
N LYS A 129 -11.59 -24.53 -4.42
CA LYS A 129 -11.13 -25.85 -3.93
C LYS A 129 -11.16 -25.97 -2.41
N LEU A 130 -11.10 -24.84 -1.70
CA LEU A 130 -11.19 -24.81 -0.25
C LEU A 130 -12.65 -24.99 0.19
N LYS A 131 -12.90 -25.78 1.25
CA LYS A 131 -14.27 -26.11 1.70
C LYS A 131 -15.15 -24.87 1.92
N SER A 132 -14.61 -23.82 2.54
CA SER A 132 -15.34 -22.57 2.73
C SER A 132 -15.72 -21.91 1.41
N ALA A 133 -14.81 -21.90 0.43
CA ALA A 133 -15.11 -21.34 -0.90
C ALA A 133 -16.15 -22.19 -1.65
N GLN A 134 -16.14 -23.51 -1.46
CA GLN A 134 -17.17 -24.40 -2.01
C GLN A 134 -18.55 -24.10 -1.42
N GLU A 135 -18.62 -23.91 -0.10
CA GLU A 135 -19.85 -23.55 0.60
C GLU A 135 -20.40 -22.20 0.11
N ASP A 136 -19.53 -21.20 -0.04
CA ASP A 136 -19.92 -19.88 -0.54
C ASP A 136 -20.42 -19.96 -2.00
N LEU A 137 -19.73 -20.73 -2.86
CA LEU A 137 -20.18 -20.96 -4.24
C LEU A 137 -21.52 -21.71 -4.29
N ALA A 138 -21.70 -22.72 -3.44
CA ALA A 138 -22.96 -23.46 -3.33
C ALA A 138 -24.11 -22.54 -2.91
N ARG A 139 -23.86 -21.67 -1.92
CA ARG A 139 -24.83 -20.66 -1.47
C ARG A 139 -25.20 -19.68 -2.59
N LEU A 140 -24.21 -19.20 -3.36
CA LEU A 140 -24.47 -18.34 -4.51
C LEU A 140 -25.26 -19.06 -5.61
N ALA A 141 -24.98 -20.35 -5.85
CA ALA A 141 -25.72 -21.16 -6.79
C ALA A 141 -27.19 -21.35 -6.38
N GLU A 142 -27.47 -21.56 -5.08
CA GLU A 142 -28.85 -21.60 -4.58
C GLU A 142 -29.60 -20.28 -4.81
N ILE A 143 -28.95 -19.15 -4.56
CA ILE A 143 -29.55 -17.83 -4.78
C ILE A 143 -29.87 -17.63 -6.27
N ARG A 144 -28.95 -18.01 -7.17
CA ARG A 144 -29.19 -17.96 -8.62
C ARG A 144 -30.39 -18.80 -9.02
N LYS A 145 -30.47 -20.06 -8.56
CA LYS A 145 -31.61 -20.96 -8.82
C LYS A 145 -32.95 -20.37 -8.33
N ARG A 146 -32.96 -19.79 -7.12
CA ARG A 146 -34.18 -19.15 -6.58
C ARG A 146 -34.61 -17.95 -7.41
N ARG A 147 -33.66 -17.13 -7.88
CA ARG A 147 -33.95 -15.97 -8.74
C ARG A 147 -34.48 -16.40 -10.11
N GLU A 148 -33.84 -17.37 -10.74
CA GLU A 148 -34.27 -17.93 -12.02
C GLU A 148 -35.67 -18.51 -11.94
N ALA A 149 -35.94 -19.36 -10.92
CA ALA A 149 -37.27 -19.92 -10.71
C ALA A 149 -38.35 -18.84 -10.46
N ALA A 150 -38.00 -17.77 -9.74
CA ALA A 150 -38.91 -16.65 -9.53
C ALA A 150 -39.17 -15.86 -10.82
N MET A 151 -38.16 -15.63 -11.66
CA MET A 151 -38.32 -14.98 -12.95
C MET A 151 -39.13 -15.83 -13.93
N ALA A 152 -38.86 -17.14 -13.99
CA ALA A 152 -39.63 -18.08 -14.81
C ALA A 152 -41.11 -18.07 -14.41
N LYS A 153 -41.43 -18.15 -13.11
CA LYS A 153 -42.82 -18.05 -12.62
C LYS A 153 -43.47 -16.71 -12.98
N LYS A 154 -42.74 -15.60 -12.91
CA LYS A 154 -43.27 -14.29 -13.32
C LYS A 154 -43.57 -14.24 -14.83
N LEU A 155 -42.68 -14.77 -15.66
CA LEU A 155 -42.89 -14.82 -17.12
C LEU A 155 -44.08 -15.71 -17.48
N GLU A 156 -44.21 -16.87 -16.84
CA GLU A 156 -45.36 -17.76 -17.05
C GLU A 156 -46.68 -17.05 -16.71
N GLN A 157 -46.75 -16.37 -15.56
CA GLN A 157 -47.93 -15.60 -15.16
C GLN A 157 -48.27 -14.47 -16.14
N LEU A 158 -47.26 -13.78 -16.69
CA LEU A 158 -47.49 -12.75 -17.72
C LEU A 158 -48.03 -13.37 -19.02
N SER A 159 -47.44 -14.47 -19.49
CA SER A 159 -47.89 -15.16 -20.70
C SER A 159 -49.30 -15.72 -20.60
N LEU A 160 -49.70 -16.26 -19.44
CA LEU A 160 -51.07 -16.72 -19.19
C LEU A 160 -52.07 -15.55 -19.16
N LYS A 161 -51.64 -14.39 -18.66
CA LYS A 161 -52.48 -13.19 -18.62
C LYS A 161 -52.69 -12.58 -20.00
N GLU A 162 -51.69 -12.62 -20.87
CA GLU A 162 -51.80 -12.14 -22.26
C GLU A 162 -52.60 -13.10 -23.15
N ASN A 163 -52.48 -14.42 -22.97
CA ASN A 163 -53.26 -15.39 -23.74
C ASN A 163 -54.71 -15.56 -23.25
N GLY A 164 -55.02 -15.06 -22.04
CA GLY A 164 -56.35 -15.12 -21.42
C GLY A 164 -57.17 -13.84 -21.52
N SER A 165 -56.64 -12.79 -22.16
CA SER A 165 -57.31 -11.51 -22.45
C SER A 165 -57.61 -11.37 -23.93
#